data_AF-A0A1V4RWW5-F1
#
_entry.id   AF-A0A1V4RWW5-F1
#
_cell.length_a   1.000
_cell.length_b   1.000
_cell.length_c   1.000
_cell.angle_alpha   90.00
_cell.angle_beta   90.00
_cell.angle_gamma   90.00
#
_symmetry.space_group_name_H-M   'P 1'
#
loop_
_entity.id
_entity.type
_entity.pdbx_description
1 polymer ?
#
loop_
_entity_poly.entity_id
_entity_poly.type
_entity_poly.pdbx_seq_one_letter_code
_entity_poly.pdbx_strand_id
1 'polypeptide(L)'
;MQLVPRGGARDAHRMIHGKDRVLTPKYLYKPKNNIELGTAYLHILANRYMKAVHDPTSRMYCAIAAYNAGAANVGYALIGSKSMQKAIPTINRMEPEAVYVKLTQSLPFKESRSYVKKIRDRIPLYTRWK
;
A
#
# COMPACT_ATOMS: atom_id res chain seq x y z
N MET A 1 7.69 9.84 4.79
CA MET A 1 6.93 8.72 4.20
C MET A 1 7.45 8.25 2.84
N GLN A 2 8.59 8.73 2.30
CA GLN A 2 9.26 8.17 1.11
C GLN A 2 8.39 8.01 -0.15
N LEU A 3 7.60 9.03 -0.48
CA LEU A 3 6.74 8.99 -1.67
C LEU A 3 7.53 9.10 -2.97
N VAL A 4 7.15 8.30 -3.96
CA VAL A 4 7.66 8.40 -5.33
C VAL A 4 6.95 9.54 -6.08
N PRO A 5 7.66 10.56 -6.60
CA PRO A 5 7.04 11.75 -7.20
C PRO A 5 6.08 11.48 -8.36
N ARG A 6 6.43 10.52 -9.23
CA ARG A 6 5.61 10.15 -10.41
C ARG A 6 4.54 9.09 -10.11
N GLY A 7 4.55 8.53 -8.90
CA GLY A 7 3.61 7.50 -8.44
C GLY A 7 2.70 8.06 -7.34
N GLY A 8 2.76 7.48 -6.15
CA GLY A 8 1.84 7.80 -5.04
C GLY A 8 1.78 9.28 -4.65
N ALA A 9 2.85 10.06 -4.83
CA ALA A 9 2.80 11.51 -4.59
C ALA A 9 1.85 12.24 -5.54
N ARG A 10 1.87 11.90 -6.83
CA ARG A 10 1.01 12.48 -7.86
C ARG A 10 -0.45 12.09 -7.64
N ASP A 11 -0.71 10.81 -7.33
CA ASP A 11 -2.04 10.29 -7.01
C ASP A 11 -2.63 10.99 -5.77
N ALA A 12 -1.85 11.09 -4.69
CA ALA A 12 -2.26 11.76 -3.46
C ALA A 12 -2.51 13.27 -3.68
N HIS A 13 -1.63 13.95 -4.42
CA HIS A 13 -1.79 15.38 -4.71
C HIS A 13 -3.04 15.64 -5.56
N ARG A 14 -3.32 14.77 -6.55
CA ARG A 14 -4.55 14.83 -7.34
C ARG A 14 -5.78 14.64 -6.47
N MET A 15 -5.74 13.72 -5.51
CA MET A 15 -6.85 13.50 -4.57
C MET A 15 -7.09 14.72 -3.68
N ILE A 16 -6.05 15.27 -3.05
CA ILE A 16 -6.20 16.33 -2.03
C ILE A 16 -6.45 17.69 -2.66
N HIS A 17 -5.78 18.00 -3.78
CA HIS A 17 -5.78 19.35 -4.36
C HIS A 17 -6.47 19.43 -5.73
N GLY A 18 -7.02 18.32 -6.23
CA GLY A 18 -7.68 18.27 -7.55
C GLY A 18 -6.75 18.48 -8.74
N LYS A 19 -5.43 18.55 -8.52
CA LYS A 19 -4.44 18.93 -9.52
C LYS A 19 -3.50 17.78 -9.82
N ASP A 20 -3.46 17.37 -11.09
CA ASP A 20 -2.54 16.35 -11.54
C ASP A 20 -1.15 16.92 -11.82
N ARG A 21 -0.21 16.71 -10.88
CA ARG A 21 1.12 17.33 -10.93
C ARG A 21 2.19 16.41 -10.35
N VAL A 22 3.33 16.32 -11.04
CA VAL A 22 4.55 15.74 -10.47
C VAL A 22 5.20 16.76 -9.53
N LEU A 23 5.39 16.38 -8.27
CA LEU A 23 5.91 17.26 -7.23
C LEU A 23 7.43 17.28 -7.19
N THR A 24 8.00 18.42 -6.81
CA THR A 24 9.45 18.57 -6.66
C THR A 24 9.94 17.94 -5.36
N PRO A 25 11.22 17.52 -5.28
CA PRO A 25 11.82 17.07 -4.03
C PRO A 25 11.67 18.10 -2.90
N LYS A 26 11.84 19.40 -3.19
CA LYS A 26 11.66 20.49 -2.21
C LYS A 26 10.27 20.49 -1.58
N TYR A 27 9.21 20.17 -2.35
CA TYR A 27 7.85 20.03 -1.80
C TYR A 27 7.75 18.80 -0.90
N LEU A 28 8.26 17.65 -1.37
CA LEU A 28 8.17 16.37 -0.67
C LEU A 28 9.09 16.28 0.55
N TYR A 29 10.13 17.09 0.66
CA TYR A 29 10.98 17.14 1.86
C TYR A 29 10.39 17.96 3.00
N LYS A 30 9.32 18.73 2.76
CA LYS A 30 8.58 19.40 3.84
C LYS A 30 7.78 18.35 4.64
N PRO A 31 8.04 18.15 5.95
CA PRO A 31 7.42 17.07 6.72
C PRO A 31 5.89 17.07 6.67
N LYS A 32 5.26 18.24 6.84
CA LYS A 32 3.80 18.41 6.79
C LYS A 32 3.22 17.87 5.48
N ASN A 33 3.71 18.38 4.34
CA ASN A 33 3.28 17.95 3.01
C ASN A 33 3.53 16.45 2.79
N ASN A 34 4.68 15.96 3.25
CA ASN A 34 5.08 14.57 3.06
C ASN A 34 4.18 13.59 3.82
N ILE A 35 3.82 13.94 5.05
CA ILE A 35 2.91 13.13 5.88
C ILE A 35 1.49 13.21 5.31
N GLU A 36 1.01 14.40 4.95
CA GLU A 36 -0.32 14.59 4.37
C GLU A 36 -0.51 13.74 3.10
N LEU A 37 0.41 13.86 2.14
CA LEU A 37 0.37 13.06 0.92
C LEU A 37 0.57 11.56 1.18
N GLY A 38 1.39 11.20 2.16
CA GLY A 38 1.66 9.80 2.49
C GLY A 38 0.43 9.11 3.06
N THR A 39 -0.26 9.77 3.98
CA THR A 39 -1.53 9.31 4.54
C THR A 39 -2.62 9.28 3.48
N ALA A 40 -2.70 10.28 2.61
CA ALA A 40 -3.65 10.28 1.50
C ALA A 40 -3.38 9.14 0.51
N TYR A 41 -2.12 8.83 0.20
CA TYR A 41 -1.79 7.70 -0.66
C TYR A 41 -2.17 6.35 -0.01
N LEU A 42 -1.90 6.16 1.29
CA LEU A 42 -2.39 4.99 2.02
C LEU A 42 -3.92 4.88 1.97
N HIS A 43 -4.63 6.00 2.11
CA HIS A 43 -6.08 6.04 1.97
C HIS A 43 -6.53 5.61 0.56
N ILE A 44 -5.87 6.08 -0.50
CA ILE A 44 -6.17 5.67 -1.88
C ILE A 44 -5.97 4.16 -2.03
N LEU A 45 -4.86 3.61 -1.54
CA LEU A 45 -4.61 2.18 -1.62
C LEU A 45 -5.74 1.40 -0.94
N ALA A 46 -5.99 1.66 0.34
CA ALA A 46 -6.99 0.91 1.12
C ALA A 46 -8.42 1.08 0.58
N ASN A 47 -8.83 2.32 0.26
CA ASN A 47 -10.24 2.65 0.01
C ASN A 47 -10.62 2.78 -1.46
N ARG A 48 -9.64 2.82 -2.37
CA ARG A 48 -9.87 2.82 -3.82
C ARG A 48 -9.33 1.55 -4.47
N TYR A 49 -8.04 1.26 -4.33
CA TYR A 49 -7.43 0.13 -5.05
C TYR A 49 -7.81 -1.24 -4.42
N MET A 50 -7.94 -1.29 -3.10
CA MET A 50 -8.29 -2.49 -2.33
C MET A 50 -9.71 -2.43 -1.77
N LYS A 51 -10.57 -1.52 -2.27
CA LYS A 51 -11.93 -1.30 -1.75
C LYS A 51 -12.75 -2.59 -1.66
N ALA A 52 -12.61 -3.48 -2.64
CA ALA A 52 -13.38 -4.72 -2.73
C ALA A 52 -12.72 -5.92 -2.04
N VAL A 53 -11.61 -5.72 -1.31
CA VAL A 53 -11.06 -6.76 -0.42
C VAL A 53 -11.89 -6.75 0.86
N HIS A 54 -12.67 -7.79 1.12
CA HIS A 54 -13.70 -7.77 2.16
C HIS A 54 -13.10 -7.77 3.57
N ASP A 55 -12.18 -8.70 3.85
CA ASP A 55 -11.53 -8.78 5.15
C ASP A 55 -10.62 -7.54 5.39
N PRO A 56 -10.82 -6.80 6.49
CA PRO A 56 -10.07 -5.58 6.76
C PRO A 56 -8.58 -5.82 7.02
N THR A 57 -8.20 -6.98 7.57
CA THR A 57 -6.80 -7.34 7.84
C THR A 57 -6.07 -7.66 6.54
N SER A 58 -6.68 -8.45 5.66
CA SER A 58 -6.20 -8.71 4.30
C SER A 58 -6.07 -7.41 3.50
N ARG A 59 -7.08 -6.53 3.58
CA ARG A 59 -7.04 -5.21 2.93
C ARG A 59 -5.86 -4.38 3.42
N MET A 60 -5.64 -4.35 4.73
CA MET A 60 -4.51 -3.66 5.35
C MET A 60 -3.17 -4.22 4.86
N TYR A 61 -2.99 -5.54 4.85
CA TYR A 61 -1.75 -6.17 4.35
C TYR A 61 -1.50 -5.85 2.87
N CYS A 62 -2.53 -5.93 2.03
CA CYS A 62 -2.42 -5.55 0.62
C CYS A 62 -2.06 -4.07 0.44
N ALA A 63 -2.64 -3.17 1.23
CA ALA A 63 -2.33 -1.73 1.17
C ALA A 63 -0.90 -1.44 1.62
N ILE A 64 -0.42 -2.05 2.73
CA ILE A 64 0.97 -1.94 3.20
C ILE A 64 1.94 -2.43 2.14
N ALA A 65 1.69 -3.61 1.56
CA ALA A 65 2.51 -4.17 0.50
C ALA A 65 2.53 -3.26 -0.74
N ALA A 66 1.37 -2.74 -1.16
CA ALA A 66 1.26 -1.87 -2.32
C ALA A 66 1.90 -0.49 -2.10
N TYR A 67 2.01 -0.02 -0.85
CA TYR A 67 2.68 1.24 -0.55
C TYR A 67 4.17 1.18 -0.94
N ASN A 68 4.83 0.06 -0.66
CA ASN A 68 6.25 -0.15 -0.97
C ASN A 68 6.46 -0.75 -2.37
N ALA A 69 5.66 -1.74 -2.78
CA ALA A 69 5.86 -2.49 -4.02
C ALA A 69 4.96 -2.08 -5.18
N GLY A 70 3.88 -1.32 -4.94
CA GLY A 70 2.82 -1.04 -5.92
C GLY A 70 1.76 -2.15 -6.03
N ALA A 71 0.51 -1.76 -6.32
CA ALA A 71 -0.65 -2.67 -6.34
C ALA A 71 -0.55 -3.78 -7.42
N ALA A 72 0.10 -3.50 -8.56
CA ALA A 72 0.30 -4.50 -9.60
C ALA A 72 1.20 -5.66 -9.11
N ASN A 73 2.23 -5.36 -8.32
CA ASN A 73 3.13 -6.37 -7.75
C ASN A 73 2.47 -7.17 -6.63
N VAL A 74 1.51 -6.56 -5.90
CA VAL A 74 0.63 -7.28 -4.98
C VAL A 74 -0.22 -8.32 -5.73
N GLY A 75 -0.88 -7.92 -6.82
CA GLY A 75 -1.61 -8.87 -7.67
C GLY A 75 -0.70 -9.98 -8.19
N TYR A 76 0.51 -9.63 -8.63
CA TYR A 76 1.47 -10.61 -9.15
C TYR A 76 1.91 -11.62 -8.08
N ALA A 77 2.20 -11.16 -6.85
CA ALA A 77 2.55 -12.05 -5.75
C ALA A 77 1.42 -13.04 -5.38
N LEU A 78 0.17 -12.60 -5.48
CA LEU A 78 -0.98 -13.38 -5.02
C LEU A 78 -1.52 -14.35 -6.08
N ILE A 79 -1.48 -13.97 -7.36
CA ILE A 79 -2.08 -14.75 -8.46
C ILE A 79 -1.23 -14.83 -9.73
N GLY A 80 0.01 -14.35 -9.74
CA GLY A 80 0.88 -14.36 -10.92
C GLY A 80 0.51 -13.36 -12.01
N SER A 81 -0.50 -12.51 -11.80
CA SER A 81 -0.94 -11.49 -12.76
C SER A 81 -0.73 -10.08 -12.20
N LYS A 82 -0.18 -9.16 -13.00
CA LYS A 82 0.05 -7.75 -12.63
C LYS A 82 -1.26 -6.92 -12.58
N SER A 83 -2.28 -7.42 -11.89
CA SER A 83 -3.57 -6.76 -11.72
C SER A 83 -4.14 -7.03 -10.33
N MET A 84 -4.23 -5.97 -9.52
CA MET A 84 -4.89 -6.05 -8.22
C MET A 84 -6.37 -6.45 -8.35
N GLN A 85 -7.07 -5.89 -9.35
CA GLN A 85 -8.49 -6.19 -9.59
C GLN A 85 -8.74 -7.68 -9.85
N LYS A 86 -7.88 -8.32 -10.66
CA LYS A 86 -7.97 -9.77 -10.91
C LYS A 86 -7.62 -10.60 -9.66
N ALA A 87 -6.82 -10.06 -8.75
CA ALA A 87 -6.42 -10.76 -7.52
C ALA A 87 -7.51 -10.74 -6.43
N ILE A 88 -8.39 -9.73 -6.43
CA ILE A 88 -9.42 -9.53 -5.38
C ILE A 88 -10.29 -10.77 -5.14
N PRO A 89 -10.85 -11.46 -6.17
CA PRO A 89 -11.65 -12.66 -5.94
C PRO A 89 -10.87 -13.79 -5.27
N THR A 90 -9.56 -13.91 -5.52
CA THR A 90 -8.72 -14.90 -4.84
C THR A 90 -8.42 -14.47 -3.41
N ILE A 91 -8.10 -13.20 -3.19
CA ILE A 91 -7.84 -12.65 -1.85
C ILE A 91 -9.05 -12.84 -0.94
N ASN A 92 -10.26 -12.59 -1.43
CA ASN A 92 -11.49 -12.74 -0.66
C ASN A 92 -11.83 -14.20 -0.30
N ARG A 93 -11.09 -15.19 -0.82
CA ARG A 93 -11.20 -16.61 -0.47
C ARG A 93 -10.03 -17.07 0.41
N MET A 94 -9.10 -16.19 0.74
CA MET A 94 -7.93 -16.49 1.56
C MET A 94 -8.13 -15.96 2.98
N GLU A 95 -7.68 -16.74 3.96
CA GLU A 95 -7.51 -16.25 5.31
C GLU A 95 -6.45 -15.13 5.38
N PRO A 96 -6.57 -14.15 6.29
CA PRO A 96 -5.64 -13.02 6.36
C PRO A 96 -4.19 -13.43 6.56
N GLU A 97 -3.95 -14.49 7.34
CA GLU A 97 -2.61 -15.04 7.52
C GLU A 97 -2.04 -15.62 6.22
N ALA A 98 -2.87 -16.30 5.41
CA ALA A 98 -2.44 -16.81 4.10
C ALA A 98 -2.08 -15.67 3.14
N VAL A 99 -2.84 -14.56 3.17
CA VAL A 99 -2.51 -13.34 2.40
C VAL A 99 -1.16 -12.78 2.84
N TYR A 100 -0.93 -12.66 4.15
CA TYR A 100 0.34 -12.19 4.69
C TYR A 100 1.52 -13.08 4.28
N VAL A 101 1.40 -14.41 4.45
CA VAL A 101 2.44 -15.38 4.10
C VAL A 101 2.79 -15.25 2.62
N LYS A 102 1.78 -15.21 1.75
CA LYS A 102 2.00 -15.11 0.31
C LYS A 102 2.67 -13.79 -0.09
N LEU A 103 2.30 -12.66 0.50
CA LEU A 103 2.98 -11.38 0.26
C LEU A 103 4.45 -11.41 0.72
N THR A 104 4.71 -11.96 1.91
CA THR A 104 6.06 -11.99 2.48
C THR A 104 6.98 -13.05 1.88
N GLN A 105 6.47 -13.95 1.05
CA GLN A 105 7.24 -14.95 0.30
C GLN A 105 7.34 -14.62 -1.19
N SER A 106 6.28 -14.09 -1.80
CA SER A 106 6.16 -14.03 -3.27
C SER A 106 6.23 -12.63 -3.88
N LEU A 107 6.27 -11.55 -3.08
CA LEU A 107 6.57 -10.22 -3.63
C LEU A 107 7.93 -10.24 -4.35
N PRO A 108 8.07 -9.58 -5.52
CA PRO A 108 9.28 -9.68 -6.34
C PRO A 108 10.53 -9.13 -5.63
N PHE A 109 10.36 -8.08 -4.82
CA PHE A 109 11.48 -7.42 -4.16
C PHE A 109 11.66 -7.92 -2.72
N LYS A 110 12.91 -8.28 -2.37
CA LYS A 110 13.27 -8.68 -1.00
C LYS A 110 12.94 -7.60 0.02
N GLU A 111 13.20 -6.33 -0.34
CA GLU A 111 12.86 -5.18 0.51
C GLU A 111 11.37 -5.14 0.84
N SER A 112 10.49 -5.33 -0.15
CA SER A 112 9.04 -5.31 0.06
C SER A 112 8.55 -6.44 0.95
N ARG A 113 9.14 -7.65 0.80
CA ARG A 113 8.86 -8.78 1.70
C ARG A 113 9.23 -8.44 3.14
N SER A 114 10.42 -7.88 3.36
CA SER A 114 10.89 -7.44 4.68
C SER A 114 10.07 -6.28 5.23
N TYR A 115 9.62 -5.36 4.37
CA TYR A 115 8.80 -4.21 4.74
C TYR A 115 7.47 -4.65 5.34
N VAL A 116 6.76 -5.58 4.68
CA VAL A 116 5.48 -6.11 5.19
C VAL A 116 5.65 -6.77 6.56
N LYS A 117 6.69 -7.60 6.74
CA LYS A 117 7.02 -8.21 8.05
C LYS A 117 7.23 -7.14 9.12
N LYS A 118 8.14 -6.18 8.83
CA LYS A 118 8.49 -5.09 9.75
C LYS A 118 7.29 -4.25 10.16
N ILE A 119 6.37 -3.94 9.24
CA ILE A 119 5.19 -3.15 9.58
C ILE A 119 4.22 -3.97 10.44
N ARG A 120 3.96 -5.24 10.10
CA ARG A 120 3.13 -6.13 10.93
C ARG A 120 3.62 -6.17 12.39
N ASP A 121 4.92 -6.35 12.59
CA ASP A 121 5.51 -6.46 13.93
C ASP A 121 5.45 -5.13 14.71
N ARG A 122 5.40 -3.99 14.00
CA ARG A 122 5.35 -2.65 14.61
C ARG A 122 3.94 -2.16 14.92
N ILE A 123 2.91 -2.63 14.22
CA ILE A 123 1.51 -2.20 14.45
C ILE A 123 1.13 -2.26 15.94
N PRO A 124 1.40 -3.35 16.70
CA PRO A 124 1.03 -3.44 18.11
C PRO A 124 1.66 -2.37 19.01
N LEU A 125 2.77 -1.74 18.60
CA LEU A 125 3.43 -0.67 19.36
C LEU A 125 2.62 0.63 19.33
N TYR A 126 1.83 0.85 18.27
CA TYR A 126 1.08 2.08 18.06
C TYR A 126 -0.42 1.92 18.32
N THR A 127 -0.94 0.70 18.44
CA THR A 127 -2.36 0.47 18.79
C THR A 127 -2.70 0.89 20.22
N ARG A 128 -1.69 1.00 21.10
CA ARG A 128 -1.83 1.45 22.49
C ARG A 128 -1.84 2.97 22.66
N TRP A 129 -1.60 3.74 21.59
CA TRP A 129 -1.58 5.20 21.61
C TRP A 129 -2.95 5.80 21.26
N LYS A 130 -4.02 5.09 21.63
CA LYS A 130 -5.41 5.56 21.48
C LYS A 130 -5.86 6.31 22.72
#